data_AF-A0A2M6ZYZ5-F1
#
_entry.id   AF-A0A2M6ZYZ5-F1
#
_cell.length_a   1.000
_cell.length_b   1.000
_cell.length_c   1.000
_cell.angle_alpha   90.00
_cell.angle_beta   90.00
_cell.angle_gamma   90.00
#
_symmetry.space_group_name_H-M   'P 1'
#
loop_
_entity.id
_entity.type
_entity.pdbx_description
1 polymer ?
#
loop_
_entity_poly.entity_id
_entity_poly.type
_entity_poly.pdbx_seq_one_letter_code
_entity_poly.pdbx_strand_id
1 'polypeptide(L)'
;GSGTVFLTNCNLGCIYCQNYDISHLGQGSPISAEELAKGMIGLQNMGCLNINFVTPTHFVPQLVSSIKVAIELGLGIPIVYNCGGYENVGTIKLLEGIVDIYMPDIKYSDAQSA
;
A
#
# COMPACT_ATOMS: atom_id res chain seq x y z
N GLY A 1 -16.87 1.61 1.17
CA GLY A 1 -15.93 0.50 1.41
C GLY A 1 -14.48 1.00 1.32
N SER A 2 -13.50 0.15 1.61
CA SER A 2 -12.06 0.45 1.41
C SER A 2 -11.68 0.24 -0.05
N GLY A 3 -11.02 1.22 -0.68
CA GLY A 3 -10.49 1.12 -2.04
C GLY A 3 -9.17 0.37 -2.03
N THR A 4 -9.20 -0.94 -1.83
CA THR A 4 -8.00 -1.75 -1.60
C THR A 4 -7.24 -2.03 -2.90
N VAL A 5 -5.95 -1.70 -2.90
CA VAL A 5 -5.00 -1.98 -3.98
C VAL A 5 -3.95 -2.94 -3.47
N PHE A 6 -3.95 -4.16 -3.99
CA PHE A 6 -2.92 -5.16 -3.68
C PHE A 6 -1.73 -4.99 -4.61
N LEU A 7 -0.54 -4.81 -4.02
CA LEU A 7 0.71 -4.76 -4.75
C LEU A 7 1.36 -6.15 -4.74
N THR A 8 1.93 -6.56 -5.87
CA THR A 8 2.51 -7.90 -6.00
C THR A 8 3.82 -8.03 -5.24
N ASN A 9 4.11 -9.24 -4.76
CA ASN A 9 5.22 -9.55 -3.87
C ASN A 9 5.10 -8.91 -2.47
N CYS A 10 5.85 -9.43 -1.51
CA CYS A 10 5.97 -8.89 -0.17
C CYS A 10 7.43 -8.95 0.28
N ASN A 11 7.87 -7.98 1.08
CA ASN A 11 9.17 -8.00 1.75
C ASN A 11 9.25 -9.01 2.90
N LEU A 12 8.15 -9.72 3.21
CA LEU A 12 8.07 -10.80 4.18
C LEU A 12 7.72 -12.13 3.51
N GLY A 13 8.08 -13.23 4.16
CA GLY A 13 7.74 -14.59 3.74
C GLY A 13 6.92 -15.32 4.79
N CYS A 14 5.68 -14.87 5.04
CA CYS A 14 4.87 -15.43 6.12
C CYS A 14 4.42 -16.87 5.81
N ILE A 15 4.68 -17.83 6.71
CA ILE A 15 4.26 -19.24 6.49
C ILE A 15 2.74 -19.43 6.50
N TYR A 16 2.02 -18.43 7.03
CA TYR A 16 0.56 -18.38 7.14
C TYR A 16 -0.05 -17.27 6.25
N CYS A 17 0.66 -16.83 5.20
CA CYS A 17 0.23 -15.72 4.34
C CYS A 17 -1.14 -15.98 3.69
N GLN A 18 -2.13 -15.15 4.02
CA GLN A 18 -3.48 -15.22 3.41
C GLN A 18 -3.49 -14.77 1.95
N ASN A 19 -2.55 -13.91 1.56
CA ASN A 19 -2.42 -13.37 0.20
C ASN A 19 -1.31 -14.08 -0.58
N TYR A 20 -1.05 -15.36 -0.31
CA TYR A 20 0.10 -16.11 -0.84
C TYR A 20 0.31 -15.96 -2.35
N ASP A 21 -0.75 -16.10 -3.14
CA ASP A 21 -0.67 -16.01 -4.61
C ASP A 21 -0.16 -14.64 -5.08
N ILE A 22 -0.59 -13.56 -4.43
CA ILE A 22 -0.18 -12.19 -4.79
C ILE A 22 1.19 -11.87 -4.19
N SER A 23 1.41 -12.23 -2.92
CA SER A 23 2.58 -11.83 -2.13
C SER A 23 3.81 -12.73 -2.33
N HIS A 24 3.64 -14.00 -2.67
CA HIS A 24 4.75 -14.95 -2.87
C HIS A 24 4.89 -15.40 -4.32
N LEU A 25 3.76 -15.58 -5.03
CA LEU A 25 3.79 -15.98 -6.44
C LEU A 25 3.78 -14.79 -7.41
N GLY A 26 3.65 -13.57 -6.90
CA GLY A 26 3.69 -12.34 -7.71
C GLY A 26 2.53 -12.21 -8.69
N GLN A 27 1.39 -12.88 -8.43
CA GLN A 27 0.23 -12.86 -9.32
C GLN A 27 -0.35 -11.45 -9.44
N GLY A 28 -0.33 -10.91 -10.66
CA GLY A 28 -0.83 -9.58 -10.98
C GLY A 28 -0.42 -9.18 -12.39
N SER A 29 -0.49 -7.89 -12.67
CA SER A 29 -0.09 -7.35 -13.97
C SER A 29 0.72 -6.07 -13.79
N PRO A 30 1.74 -5.84 -14.63
CA PRO A 30 2.46 -4.58 -14.62
C PRO A 30 1.52 -3.45 -15.04
N ILE A 31 1.57 -2.34 -14.32
CA ILE A 31 0.83 -1.12 -14.61
C ILE A 31 1.76 0.09 -14.44
N SER A 32 1.49 1.17 -15.16
CA SER A 32 2.20 2.43 -15.01
C SER A 32 1.72 3.22 -13.78
N ALA A 33 2.48 4.25 -13.38
CA ALA A 33 2.07 5.14 -12.30
C ALA A 33 0.78 5.91 -12.65
N GLU A 34 0.61 6.28 -13.91
CA GLU A 34 -0.57 6.97 -14.44
C GLU A 34 -1.79 6.04 -14.47
N GLU A 35 -1.60 4.76 -14.82
CA GLU A 35 -2.67 3.76 -14.76
C GLU A 35 -3.12 3.53 -13.31
N LEU A 36 -2.17 3.42 -12.38
CA LEU A 36 -2.49 3.31 -10.95
C LEU A 36 -3.23 4.56 -10.43
N ALA A 37 -2.81 5.76 -10.85
CA ALA A 37 -3.47 7.01 -10.49
C ALA A 37 -4.93 7.05 -10.97
N LYS A 38 -5.18 6.66 -12.22
CA LYS A 38 -6.55 6.54 -12.76
C LYS A 38 -7.37 5.50 -12.00
N GLY A 39 -6.75 4.40 -11.59
CA GLY A 39 -7.36 3.38 -10.72
C GLY A 39 -7.82 3.96 -9.39
N MET A 40 -6.99 4.79 -8.73
CA MET A 40 -7.35 5.48 -7.49
C MET A 40 -8.56 6.41 -7.66
N ILE A 41 -8.59 7.20 -8.74
CA ILE A 41 -9.75 8.04 -9.07
C ILE A 41 -11.00 7.21 -9.32
N GLY A 42 -10.87 6.08 -10.02
CA GLY A 42 -11.96 5.13 -10.22
C GLY A 42 -12.56 4.64 -8.89
N LEU A 43 -11.71 4.21 -7.96
CA LEU A 43 -12.12 3.77 -6.62
C LEU A 43 -12.82 4.89 -5.85
N GLN A 44 -12.30 6.10 -5.90
CA GLN A 44 -12.95 7.28 -5.31
C GLN A 44 -14.35 7.51 -5.89
N ASN A 45 -14.48 7.49 -7.23
CA ASN A 45 -15.75 7.71 -7.91
C ASN A 45 -16.78 6.59 -7.66
N MET A 46 -16.33 5.40 -7.30
CA MET A 46 -17.17 4.31 -6.82
C MET A 46 -17.67 4.51 -5.37
N GLY A 47 -17.27 5.60 -4.70
CA GLY A 47 -17.64 5.90 -3.32
C GLY A 47 -16.77 5.18 -2.28
N CYS A 48 -15.54 4.79 -2.63
CA CYS A 48 -14.60 4.29 -1.63
C CYS A 48 -14.18 5.42 -0.68
N LEU A 49 -13.98 5.07 0.59
CA LEU A 49 -13.69 6.04 1.65
C LEU A 49 -12.18 6.31 1.81
N ASN A 50 -11.34 5.49 1.19
CA ASN A 50 -9.89 5.59 1.20
C ASN A 50 -9.31 4.80 0.01
N ILE A 51 -8.03 5.04 -0.25
CA ILE A 51 -7.18 4.13 -1.03
C ILE A 51 -6.29 3.37 -0.06
N ASN A 52 -6.37 2.04 -0.06
CA ASN A 52 -5.64 1.20 0.87
C ASN A 52 -4.62 0.34 0.16
N PHE A 53 -3.36 0.74 0.22
CA PHE A 53 -2.25 0.00 -0.37
C PHE A 53 -1.81 -1.12 0.56
N VAL A 54 -1.91 -2.35 0.07
CA VAL A 54 -1.46 -3.56 0.78
C VAL A 54 -0.08 -3.95 0.27
N THR A 55 0.83 -4.22 1.22
CA THR A 55 2.26 -4.50 0.97
C THR A 55 3.01 -3.41 0.16
N PRO A 56 2.90 -2.13 0.54
CA PRO A 56 3.50 -1.00 -0.20
C PRO A 56 5.01 -0.80 -0.03
N THR A 57 5.64 -1.47 0.94
CA THR A 57 7.01 -1.19 1.40
C THR A 57 8.05 -1.10 0.29
N HIS A 58 8.06 -2.08 -0.62
CA HIS A 58 9.02 -2.15 -1.72
C HIS A 58 8.63 -1.34 -2.97
N PHE A 59 7.50 -0.63 -2.92
CA PHE A 59 6.99 0.20 -4.02
C PHE A 59 6.90 1.69 -3.68
N VAL A 60 7.49 2.13 -2.57
CA VAL A 60 7.36 3.52 -2.09
C VAL A 60 7.63 4.57 -3.18
N PRO A 61 8.72 4.50 -3.99
CA PRO A 61 8.96 5.49 -5.04
C PRO A 61 7.84 5.54 -6.11
N GLN A 62 7.35 4.38 -6.54
CA GLN A 62 6.28 4.26 -7.53
C GLN A 62 4.93 4.72 -6.96
N LEU A 63 4.68 4.46 -5.67
CA LEU A 63 3.49 4.93 -4.97
C LEU A 63 3.47 6.44 -4.87
N VAL A 64 4.57 7.06 -4.42
CA VAL A 64 4.67 8.53 -4.35
C VAL A 64 4.44 9.15 -5.73
N SER A 65 5.01 8.57 -6.79
CA SER A 65 4.79 9.03 -8.16
C SER A 65 3.32 8.95 -8.59
N SER A 66 2.67 7.81 -8.36
CA SER A 66 1.26 7.62 -8.75
C SER A 66 0.28 8.44 -7.91
N ILE A 67 0.53 8.58 -6.60
CA ILE A 67 -0.30 9.41 -5.70
C ILE A 67 -0.23 10.88 -6.13
N LYS A 68 0.96 11.39 -6.47
CA LYS A 68 1.11 12.74 -7.00
C LYS A 68 0.22 12.97 -8.21
N VAL A 69 0.27 12.06 -9.19
CA VAL A 69 -0.57 12.13 -10.39
C VAL A 69 -2.06 12.05 -10.03
N ALA A 70 -2.45 11.19 -9.08
CA ALA A 70 -3.85 11.08 -8.67
C ALA A 70 -4.35 12.35 -7.97
N ILE A 71 -3.54 13.01 -7.15
CA ILE A 71 -3.87 14.31 -6.53
C ILE A 71 -4.12 15.36 -7.62
N GLU A 72 -3.26 15.42 -8.65
CA GLU A 72 -3.46 16.31 -9.81
C GLU A 72 -4.76 16.00 -10.58
N LEU A 73 -5.22 14.75 -10.55
CA LEU A 73 -6.50 14.30 -11.11
C LEU A 73 -7.71 14.47 -10.16
N GLY A 74 -7.51 15.02 -8.96
CA GLY A 74 -8.59 15.30 -8.00
C GLY A 74 -8.83 14.20 -6.96
N LEU A 75 -7.82 13.38 -6.64
CA LEU A 75 -7.89 12.49 -5.47
C LEU A 75 -7.98 13.32 -4.19
N GLY A 76 -9.00 13.06 -3.39
CA GLY A 76 -9.29 13.79 -2.15
C GLY A 76 -9.73 12.88 -1.00
N ILE A 77 -9.59 11.57 -1.15
CA ILE A 77 -9.83 10.58 -0.08
C ILE A 77 -8.51 10.11 0.55
N PRO A 78 -8.50 9.73 1.84
CA PRO A 78 -7.29 9.34 2.54
C PRO A 78 -6.53 8.16 1.94
N ILE A 79 -5.21 8.18 2.10
CA ILE A 79 -4.30 7.08 1.80
C ILE A 79 -4.03 6.25 3.05
N VAL A 80 -4.30 4.95 2.97
CA VAL A 80 -3.98 3.95 3.99
C VAL A 80 -2.76 3.14 3.53
N TYR A 81 -1.77 3.02 4.40
CA TYR A 81 -0.54 2.27 4.21
C TYR A 81 -0.57 1.00 5.07
N ASN A 82 -0.99 -0.12 4.46
CA ASN A 82 -1.15 -1.41 5.13
C ASN A 82 0.10 -2.28 4.95
N CYS A 83 0.92 -2.34 5.99
CA CYS A 83 2.25 -2.94 5.95
C CYS A 83 2.49 -3.93 7.10
N GLY A 84 3.58 -4.69 7.03
CA GLY A 84 3.94 -5.67 8.06
C GLY A 84 4.57 -5.08 9.34
N GLY A 85 4.71 -3.75 9.43
CA GLY A 85 5.28 -3.07 10.60
C GLY A 85 6.81 -3.01 10.67
N TYR A 86 7.55 -3.54 9.69
CA TYR A 86 9.02 -3.51 9.63
C TYR A 86 9.56 -2.35 8.77
N GLU A 87 8.85 -1.23 8.77
CA GLU A 87 9.17 -0.08 7.94
C GLU A 87 10.42 0.67 8.42
N ASN A 88 11.17 1.23 7.48
CA ASN A 88 12.27 2.11 7.84
C ASN A 88 11.73 3.46 8.35
N VAL A 89 12.16 3.90 9.52
CA VAL A 89 11.74 5.17 10.14
C VAL A 89 12.00 6.38 9.22
N GLY A 90 13.11 6.38 8.48
CA GLY A 90 13.41 7.43 7.51
C GLY A 90 12.41 7.47 6.36
N THR A 91 12.02 6.30 5.84
CA THR A 91 10.97 6.20 4.83
C THR A 91 9.62 6.71 5.34
N ILE A 92 9.24 6.37 6.58
CA ILE A 92 7.99 6.87 7.18
C ILE A 92 7.99 8.40 7.26
N LYS A 93 9.10 9.01 7.71
CA LYS A 93 9.23 10.47 7.75
C LYS A 93 9.13 11.12 6.37
N LEU A 94 9.65 10.48 5.33
CA LEU A 94 9.53 10.97 3.95
C LEU A 94 8.10 10.90 3.40
N LEU A 95 7.25 10.05 4.00
CA LEU A 95 5.85 9.88 3.62
C LEU A 95 4.89 10.76 4.44
N GLU A 96 5.40 11.55 5.39
CA GLU A 96 4.59 12.52 6.13
C GLU A 96 3.93 13.52 5.18
N GLY A 97 2.60 13.70 5.33
CA GLY A 97 1.80 14.53 4.44
C GLY A 97 1.38 13.87 3.12
N ILE A 98 1.81 12.63 2.86
CA ILE A 98 1.35 11.81 1.72
C ILE A 98 0.45 10.68 2.20
N VAL A 99 0.85 9.99 3.27
CA VAL A 99 0.08 8.90 3.90
C VAL A 99 -0.68 9.45 5.11
N ASP A 100 -1.98 9.20 5.16
CA ASP A 100 -2.85 9.67 6.25
C ASP A 100 -2.94 8.65 7.39
N ILE A 101 -2.98 7.37 7.05
CA ILE A 101 -3.22 6.28 8.01
C ILE A 101 -2.20 5.17 7.80
N TYR A 102 -1.41 4.88 8.82
CA TYR A 102 -0.55 3.70 8.86
C TYR A 102 -1.28 2.56 9.56
N MET A 103 -1.33 1.40 8.91
CA MET A 103 -1.96 0.19 9.45
C MET A 103 -0.93 -0.94 9.48
N PRO A 104 0.01 -0.92 10.45
CA PRO A 104 1.00 -1.98 10.60
C PRO A 104 0.37 -3.22 11.24
N ASP A 105 0.65 -4.39 10.67
CA ASP A 105 0.23 -5.70 11.17
C ASP A 105 1.47 -6.54 11.47
N ILE A 106 1.90 -6.50 12.75
CA ILE A 106 3.09 -7.20 13.23
C ILE A 106 2.91 -8.70 13.07
N LYS A 107 3.82 -9.33 12.30
CA LYS A 107 3.73 -10.76 11.94
C LYS A 107 4.51 -11.68 12.84
N TYR A 108 5.65 -11.21 13.34
CA TYR A 108 6.53 -12.02 14.17
C TYR A 108 7.07 -11.17 15.33
N SER A 109 7.09 -11.77 16.51
CA SER A 109 7.81 -11.30 17.69
C SER A 109 8.67 -12.44 18.21
N ASP A 110 9.71 -12.11 18.96
CA ASP A 110 10.40 -13.11 19.77
C ASP A 110 9.59 -13.41 21.04
N ALA A 111 9.83 -14.57 21.66
CA ALA A 111 9.12 -14.99 22.86
C ALA A 111 9.44 -14.13 24.10
N GLN A 112 10.49 -13.32 24.07
CA GLN A 112 10.86 -12.42 25.17
C GLN A 112 10.13 -11.07 25.08
N SER A 113 9.72 -10.70 23.87
CA SER A 113 9.06 -9.45 23.51
C SER A 113 7.55 -9.64 23.25
N ALA A 114 7.03 -10.84 23.46
CA ALA A 114 5.61 -11.21 23.33
C ALA A 114 4.81 -10.97 24.63
#